data_AF-A0AA36ESE8-F1
#
_entry.id   AF-A0AA36ESE8-F1
#
_cell.length_a   1.000
_cell.length_b   1.000
_cell.length_c   1.000
_cell.angle_alpha   90.00
_cell.angle_beta   90.00
_cell.angle_gamma   90.00
#
_symmetry.space_group_name_H-M   'P 1'
#
loop_
_entity.id
_entity.type
_entity.pdbx_description
1 polymer ?
#
loop_
_entity_poly.entity_id
_entity_poly.type
_entity_poly.pdbx_seq_one_letter_code
_entity_poly.pdbx_strand_id
1 'polypeptide(L)'
;MNSFDPLFARLSRSTFRSRFRLGTKERQYCWDKGAEVIDRHAADFVAQRLAPAMPVNDGKQTPMRGHPVFIAQHATATCCRGCLAKWHNIAQGQPLSDEQQRYVVAVIHHWLVIQMNKQ
;
A
#
# COMPACT_ATOMS: atom_id res chain seq x y z
N MET A 1 -9.60 -16.42 6.03
CA MET A 1 -9.54 -15.33 5.05
C MET A 1 -9.77 -14.03 5.80
N ASN A 2 -8.75 -13.19 5.97
CA ASN A 2 -8.95 -11.86 6.57
C ASN A 2 -9.63 -10.99 5.53
N SER A 3 -10.94 -10.77 5.70
CA SER A 3 -11.68 -9.83 4.85
C SER A 3 -11.20 -8.41 5.15
N PHE A 4 -10.66 -7.74 4.13
CA PHE A 4 -10.32 -6.33 4.19
C PHE A 4 -11.53 -5.43 3.87
N ASP A 5 -12.73 -6.00 3.71
CA ASP A 5 -13.92 -5.27 3.25
C ASP A 5 -14.26 -4.07 4.14
N PRO A 6 -14.23 -4.17 5.49
CA PRO A 6 -14.50 -3.01 6.34
C PRO A 6 -13.48 -1.87 6.15
N LEU A 7 -12.20 -2.23 5.96
CA LEU A 7 -11.13 -1.26 5.68
C LEU A 7 -11.36 -0.57 4.34
N PHE A 8 -11.61 -1.33 3.27
CA PHE A 8 -11.85 -0.77 1.94
C PHE A 8 -13.14 0.04 1.85
N ALA A 9 -14.20 -0.37 2.54
CA ALA A 9 -15.43 0.40 2.67
C ALA A 9 -15.21 1.73 3.42
N ARG A 10 -14.29 1.77 4.40
CA ARG A 10 -13.93 3.02 5.08
C ARG A 10 -13.04 3.91 4.21
N LEU A 11 -12.07 3.33 3.51
CA LEU A 11 -11.16 4.05 2.60
C LEU A 11 -11.93 4.66 1.41
N SER A 12 -12.96 3.98 0.88
CA SER A 12 -13.75 4.46 -0.24
C SER A 12 -14.52 5.76 0.06
N ARG A 13 -14.81 6.03 1.34
CA ARG A 13 -15.44 7.28 1.81
C ARG A 13 -14.48 8.48 1.82
N SER A 14 -13.17 8.26 1.75
CA SER A 14 -12.19 9.34 1.67
C SER A 14 -12.00 9.77 0.22
N THR A 15 -12.34 11.02 -0.10
CA THR A 15 -12.16 11.61 -1.45
C THR A 15 -10.72 11.53 -1.95
N PHE A 16 -9.74 11.68 -1.06
CA PHE A 16 -8.33 11.55 -1.41
C PHE A 16 -7.95 10.11 -1.75
N ARG A 17 -8.38 9.12 -0.95
CA ARG A 17 -8.00 7.71 -1.15
C ARG A 17 -8.76 7.07 -2.29
N SER A 18 -10.04 7.40 -2.44
CA SER A 18 -10.93 6.80 -3.41
C SER A 18 -10.66 7.23 -4.86
N ARG A 19 -9.83 8.26 -5.09
CA ARG A 19 -9.48 8.72 -6.45
C ARG A 19 -8.36 7.91 -7.13
N PHE A 20 -7.58 7.16 -6.37
CA PHE A 20 -6.46 6.40 -6.94
C PHE A 20 -6.94 5.19 -7.74
N ARG A 21 -6.37 4.99 -8.92
CA ARG A 21 -6.65 3.89 -9.85
C ARG A 21 -5.36 3.51 -10.57
N LEU A 22 -5.23 2.25 -10.99
CA LEU A 22 -4.16 1.87 -11.91
C LEU A 22 -4.50 2.36 -13.33
N GLY A 23 -3.54 3.03 -13.97
CA GLY A 23 -3.63 3.38 -15.39
C GLY A 23 -3.23 2.20 -16.29
N THR A 24 -3.22 2.42 -17.60
CA THR A 24 -2.79 1.40 -18.57
C THR A 24 -1.33 0.99 -18.35
N LYS A 25 -0.44 1.95 -18.11
CA LYS A 25 1.00 1.69 -17.91
C LYS A 25 1.26 0.86 -16.65
N GLU A 26 0.59 1.18 -15.55
CA GLU A 26 0.78 0.44 -14.31
C GLU A 26 0.19 -0.97 -14.36
N ARG A 27 -0.94 -1.15 -15.06
CA ARG A 27 -1.49 -2.49 -15.31
C ARG A 27 -0.56 -3.31 -16.19
N GLN A 28 -0.03 -2.74 -17.26
CA GLN A 28 0.96 -3.41 -18.12
C GLN A 28 2.20 -3.81 -17.31
N TYR A 29 2.71 -2.93 -16.46
CA TYR A 29 3.84 -3.25 -15.58
C TYR A 29 3.55 -4.45 -14.67
N CYS A 30 2.35 -4.52 -14.07
CA CYS A 30 1.95 -5.69 -13.28
C CYS A 30 1.92 -6.97 -14.11
N TRP A 31 1.42 -6.92 -15.35
CA TRP A 31 1.43 -8.07 -16.26
C TRP A 31 2.83 -8.51 -16.65
N ASP A 32 3.69 -7.56 -17.03
CA ASP A 32 5.06 -7.83 -17.50
C ASP A 32 5.93 -8.44 -16.40
N LYS A 33 5.72 -8.04 -15.14
CA LYS A 33 6.51 -8.52 -14.00
C LYS A 33 5.92 -9.76 -13.33
N GLY A 34 4.60 -9.92 -13.35
CA GLY A 34 3.90 -10.98 -12.64
C GLY A 34 3.72 -10.68 -11.14
N ALA A 35 2.75 -11.36 -10.54
CA ALA A 35 2.29 -11.10 -9.18
C ALA A 35 3.40 -11.26 -8.11
N GLU A 36 4.19 -12.34 -8.19
CA GLU A 36 5.26 -12.63 -7.22
C GLU A 36 6.30 -11.49 -7.15
N VAL A 37 6.70 -10.96 -8.30
CA VAL A 37 7.66 -9.85 -8.36
C VAL A 37 7.06 -8.58 -7.78
N ILE A 38 5.77 -8.30 -8.05
CA ILE A 38 5.08 -7.14 -7.50
C ILE A 38 4.95 -7.23 -5.98
N ASP A 39 4.65 -8.42 -5.44
CA ASP A 39 4.60 -8.66 -4.01
C ASP A 39 5.97 -8.46 -3.34
N ARG A 40 7.05 -8.93 -3.98
CA ARG A 40 8.42 -8.68 -3.51
C ARG A 40 8.74 -7.19 -3.50
N HIS A 41 8.39 -6.44 -4.56
CA HIS A 41 8.57 -4.98 -4.56
C HIS A 41 7.80 -4.32 -3.42
N ALA A 42 6.57 -4.78 -3.13
CA ALA A 42 5.80 -4.25 -2.00
C ALA A 42 6.49 -4.53 -0.66
N ALA A 43 7.00 -5.74 -0.45
CA ALA A 43 7.76 -6.09 0.75
C ALA A 43 9.02 -5.22 0.89
N ASP A 44 9.81 -5.06 -0.18
CA ASP A 44 11.03 -4.26 -0.18
C ASP A 44 10.73 -2.79 0.14
N PHE A 45 9.70 -2.20 -0.47
CA PHE A 45 9.33 -0.82 -0.19
C PHE A 45 8.82 -0.63 1.24
N VAL A 46 8.06 -1.56 1.78
CA VAL A 46 7.59 -1.51 3.18
C VAL A 46 8.78 -1.60 4.13
N ALA A 47 9.67 -2.58 3.94
CA ALA A 47 10.85 -2.79 4.77
C ALA A 47 11.77 -1.56 4.75
N GLN A 48 12.04 -0.99 3.58
CA GLN A 48 12.98 0.12 3.45
C GLN A 48 12.41 1.48 3.87
N ARG A 49 11.12 1.73 3.60
CA ARG A 49 10.54 3.09 3.70
C ARG A 49 9.52 3.27 4.83
N LEU A 50 9.01 2.18 5.42
CA LEU A 50 8.00 2.25 6.47
C LEU A 50 8.37 1.48 7.74
N ALA A 51 9.18 0.44 7.64
CA ALA A 51 9.53 -0.39 8.78
C ALA A 51 10.38 0.31 9.86
N PRO A 52 11.30 1.24 9.54
CA PRO A 52 12.04 1.94 10.59
C PRO A 52 11.12 2.73 11.53
N ALA A 53 11.52 2.86 12.80
CA ALA A 53 10.76 3.65 13.79
C ALA A 53 10.56 5.11 13.36
N MET A 54 11.59 5.68 12.73
CA MET A 54 11.58 7.01 12.14
C MET A 54 12.04 6.92 10.67
N PRO A 55 11.13 6.68 9.72
CA PRO A 55 11.49 6.62 8.31
C PRO A 55 11.98 7.97 7.78
N VAL A 56 12.94 7.93 6.88
CA VAL A 56 13.45 9.13 6.19
C VAL A 56 12.30 9.79 5.42
N ASN A 57 12.12 11.10 5.62
CA ASN A 57 11.05 11.89 4.99
C ASN A 57 9.63 11.36 5.27
N ASP A 58 9.33 10.92 6.51
CA ASP A 58 7.98 10.44 6.85
C ASP A 58 6.89 11.47 6.50
N GLY A 59 5.81 10.99 5.87
CA GLY A 59 4.78 11.79 5.22
C GLY A 59 5.04 12.08 3.73
N LYS A 60 6.27 11.88 3.24
CA LYS A 60 6.70 12.08 1.85
C LYS A 60 7.59 10.96 1.28
N GLN A 61 7.81 9.88 2.03
CA GLN A 61 8.70 8.78 1.64
C GLN A 61 8.19 7.95 0.44
N THR A 62 6.89 8.03 0.16
CA THR A 62 6.24 7.25 -0.90
C THR A 62 5.85 8.17 -2.05
N PRO A 63 6.51 8.06 -3.23
CA PRO A 63 6.12 8.80 -4.42
C PRO A 63 4.66 8.60 -4.78
N MET A 64 4.03 9.55 -5.48
CA MET A 64 2.62 9.44 -5.87
C MET A 64 2.39 8.58 -7.13
N ARG A 65 3.44 8.38 -7.94
CA ARG A 65 3.40 7.73 -9.27
C ARG A 65 4.73 7.02 -9.54
N GLY A 66 4.80 6.31 -10.67
CA GLY A 66 6.02 5.66 -11.17
C GLY A 66 6.14 4.17 -10.82
N HIS A 67 5.26 3.65 -9.96
CA HIS A 67 5.16 2.22 -9.68
C HIS A 67 3.74 1.87 -9.19
N PRO A 68 3.13 0.73 -9.59
CA PRO A 68 1.79 0.32 -9.15
C PRO A 68 1.66 0.23 -7.62
N VAL A 69 2.69 -0.28 -6.94
CA VAL A 69 2.73 -0.36 -5.47
C VAL A 69 2.62 1.02 -4.82
N PHE A 70 3.23 2.07 -5.37
CA PHE A 70 3.12 3.41 -4.80
C PHE A 70 1.69 3.94 -4.88
N ILE A 71 1.02 3.71 -6.01
CA ILE A 71 -0.40 4.05 -6.17
C ILE A 71 -1.24 3.28 -5.14
N ALA A 72 -0.99 1.98 -4.99
CA ALA A 72 -1.66 1.13 -4.02
C ALA A 72 -1.44 1.62 -2.58
N GLN A 73 -0.23 2.03 -2.22
CA GLN A 73 0.09 2.56 -0.89
C GLN A 73 -0.72 3.82 -0.57
N HIS A 74 -0.86 4.72 -1.55
CA HIS A 74 -1.70 5.90 -1.36
C HIS A 74 -3.19 5.56 -1.31
N ALA A 75 -3.67 4.63 -2.14
CA ALA A 75 -5.06 4.19 -2.13
C ALA A 75 -5.45 3.51 -0.81
N THR A 76 -4.52 2.73 -0.25
CA THR A 76 -4.73 1.91 0.95
C THR A 76 -4.35 2.60 2.25
N ALA A 77 -3.82 3.83 2.20
CA ALA A 77 -3.30 4.56 3.36
C ALA A 77 -2.11 3.86 4.06
N THR A 78 -1.27 3.19 3.28
CA THR A 78 -0.01 2.56 3.71
C THR A 78 1.22 3.31 3.19
N CYS A 79 1.08 4.62 2.92
CA CYS A 79 2.13 5.46 2.33
C CYS A 79 3.08 6.13 3.35
N CYS A 80 2.66 6.25 4.62
CA CYS A 80 3.47 6.82 5.71
C CYS A 80 3.01 6.38 7.11
N ARG A 81 3.79 6.65 8.16
CA ARG A 81 3.47 6.21 9.54
C ARG A 81 2.19 6.89 10.06
N GLY A 82 1.97 8.16 9.73
CA GLY A 82 0.73 8.87 10.05
C GLY A 82 -0.52 8.21 9.45
N CYS A 83 -0.41 7.67 8.23
CA CYS A 83 -1.51 6.95 7.61
C CYS A 83 -1.71 5.56 8.24
N LEU A 84 -0.62 4.84 8.52
CA LEU A 84 -0.68 3.56 9.24
C LEU A 84 -1.35 3.68 10.61
N ALA A 85 -1.02 4.71 11.38
CA ALA A 85 -1.66 4.98 12.66
C ALA A 85 -3.16 5.26 12.50
N LYS A 86 -3.53 6.17 11.60
CA LYS A 86 -4.93 6.58 11.42
C LYS A 86 -5.83 5.48 10.85
N TRP A 87 -5.32 4.70 9.89
CA TRP A 87 -6.14 3.80 9.08
C TRP A 87 -5.98 2.32 9.43
N HIS A 88 -4.85 1.94 10.04
CA HIS A 88 -4.53 0.54 10.32
C HIS A 88 -4.27 0.28 11.81
N ASN A 89 -4.39 1.32 12.66
CA ASN A 89 -4.13 1.22 14.10
C ASN A 89 -2.70 0.74 14.43
N ILE A 90 -1.73 1.08 13.58
CA ILE A 90 -0.31 0.76 13.78
C ILE A 90 0.39 2.02 14.30
N ALA A 91 0.80 2.01 15.56
CA ALA A 91 1.40 3.16 16.23
C ALA A 91 2.67 3.66 15.53
N GLN A 92 2.90 4.97 15.60
CA GLN A 92 4.12 5.63 15.11
C GLN A 92 5.27 5.51 16.13
N GLY A 93 6.49 5.83 15.72
CA GLY A 93 7.65 5.91 16.61
C GLY A 93 8.23 4.57 17.05
N GLN A 94 7.67 3.46 16.58
CA GLN A 94 8.20 2.11 16.79
C GLN A 94 8.49 1.44 15.44
N PRO A 95 9.49 0.54 15.35
CA PRO A 95 9.69 -0.25 14.15
C PRO A 95 8.45 -1.10 13.84
N LEU A 96 8.17 -1.35 12.57
CA LEU A 96 7.14 -2.31 12.19
C LEU A 96 7.61 -3.73 12.51
N SER A 97 6.78 -4.50 13.20
CA SER A 97 7.02 -5.94 13.36
C SER A 97 6.87 -6.67 12.02
N ASP A 98 7.45 -7.85 11.90
CA ASP A 98 7.30 -8.68 10.69
C ASP A 98 5.84 -9.01 10.37
N GLU A 99 5.00 -9.14 11.39
CA GLU A 99 3.55 -9.31 11.21
C GLU A 99 2.90 -8.05 10.64
N GLN A 100 3.25 -6.87 11.15
CA GLN A 100 2.73 -5.61 10.62
C GLN A 100 3.20 -5.36 9.19
N GLN A 101 4.45 -5.69 8.85
CA GLN A 101 4.96 -5.59 7.48
C GLN A 101 4.19 -6.54 6.54
N ARG A 102 4.01 -7.81 6.93
CA ARG A 102 3.22 -8.79 6.17
C ARG A 102 1.76 -8.34 5.98
N TYR A 103 1.14 -7.79 7.02
CA TYR A 103 -0.20 -7.21 6.96
C TYR A 103 -0.26 -6.08 5.93
N VAL A 104 0.68 -5.13 5.96
CA VAL A 104 0.71 -4.00 5.01
C VAL A 104 0.87 -4.49 3.57
N VAL A 105 1.76 -5.46 3.33
CA VAL A 105 1.94 -6.07 2.01
C VAL A 105 0.65 -6.75 1.54
N ALA A 106 -0.02 -7.50 2.41
CA ALA A 106 -1.28 -8.17 2.08
C ALA A 106 -2.40 -7.18 1.71
N VAL A 107 -2.49 -6.04 2.39
CA VAL A 107 -3.45 -4.97 2.06
C VAL A 107 -3.16 -4.37 0.67
N ILE A 108 -1.87 -4.11 0.37
CA ILE A 108 -1.45 -3.58 -0.93
C ILE A 108 -1.76 -4.59 -2.05
N HIS A 109 -1.38 -5.85 -1.88
CA HIS A 109 -1.67 -6.93 -2.82
C HIS A 109 -3.17 -6.99 -3.10
N HIS A 110 -4.00 -7.06 -2.05
CA HIS A 110 -5.45 -7.19 -2.21
C HIS A 110 -6.05 -6.05 -3.03
N TRP A 111 -5.61 -4.81 -2.79
CA TRP A 111 -6.05 -3.68 -3.59
C TRP A 111 -5.60 -3.79 -5.06
N LEU A 112 -4.36 -4.21 -5.31
CA LEU A 112 -3.85 -4.41 -6.68
C LEU A 112 -4.66 -5.47 -7.42
N VAL A 113 -4.97 -6.61 -6.79
CA VAL A 113 -5.84 -7.64 -7.37
C VAL A 113 -7.20 -7.08 -7.74
N ILE A 114 -7.84 -6.28 -6.87
CA ILE A 114 -9.10 -5.62 -7.20
C ILE A 114 -8.93 -4.70 -8.43
N GLN A 115 -7.88 -3.89 -8.49
CA GLN A 115 -7.68 -2.97 -9.62
C GLN A 115 -7.37 -3.67 -10.94
N MET A 116 -6.67 -4.80 -10.90
CA MET A 116 -6.35 -5.60 -12.09
C MET A 116 -7.60 -6.30 -12.65
N ASN A 117 -8.57 -6.63 -11.78
CA ASN A 117 -9.82 -7.30 -12.15
C ASN A 117 -11.00 -6.34 -12.40
N LYS A 118 -10.80 -5.02 -12.22
CA LYS A 118 -11.81 -4.03 -12.55
C LYS A 118 -11.86 -3.84 -14.08
N GLN A 119 -13.02 -4.16 -14.66
CA GLN A 119 -13.38 -3.86 -16.04
C GLN A 119 -13.46 -2.34 -16.25
#